data_AF-D7TWD5-F1
#
_entry.id   AF-D7TWD5-F1
#
_cell.length_a   1.000
_cell.length_b   1.000
_cell.length_c   1.000
_cell.angle_alpha   90.00
_cell.angle_beta   90.00
_cell.angle_gamma   90.00
#
_symmetry.space_group_name_H-M   'P 1'
#
loop_
_entity.id
_entity.type
_entity.pdbx_description
1 polymer ?
#
loop_
_entity_poly.entity_id
_entity_poly.type
_entity_poly.pdbx_seq_one_letter_code
_entity_poly.pdbx_strand_id
1 'polypeptide(L)'
;MVRCGHPDVLAQVARGIANFAKCESRASSQGTKSGRSLLIEDGALPWIVQNANNEASPIRRHIELALCHLAQHEVNAKDMISGGALWELVRISRDCSREDIRTLAHRTLNSSPTFQTELRRLRIEC
;
A
#
# COMPACT_ATOMS: atom_id res chain seq x y z
N MET A 1 -6.70 8.93 13.70
CA MET A 1 -5.93 7.67 13.56
C MET A 1 -5.12 7.38 14.82
N VAL A 2 -4.56 6.16 14.95
CA VAL A 2 -3.98 5.55 16.16
C VAL A 2 -3.25 6.54 17.07
N ARG A 3 -3.70 6.65 18.33
CA ARG A 3 -3.11 7.55 19.34
C ARG A 3 -2.08 6.86 20.26
N CYS A 4 -2.07 5.52 20.27
CA CYS A 4 -1.14 4.75 21.10
C CYS A 4 0.22 4.64 20.42
N GLY A 5 1.31 4.92 21.15
CA GLY A 5 2.68 4.75 20.65
C GLY A 5 3.29 3.36 20.92
N HIS A 6 2.56 2.44 21.58
CA HIS A 6 3.11 1.16 21.98
C HIS A 6 3.37 0.27 20.75
N PRO A 7 4.62 -0.22 20.52
CA PRO A 7 4.99 -0.94 19.31
C PRO A 7 4.10 -2.14 18.99
N ASP A 8 3.72 -2.92 20.00
CA ASP A 8 2.84 -4.08 19.80
C ASP A 8 1.44 -3.70 19.34
N VAL A 9 0.89 -2.59 19.86
CA VAL A 9 -0.41 -2.08 19.41
C VAL A 9 -0.32 -1.64 17.96
N LEU A 10 0.74 -0.90 17.60
CA LEU A 10 0.98 -0.49 16.22
C LEU A 10 1.14 -1.68 15.27
N ALA A 11 1.82 -2.74 15.71
CA ALA A 11 1.99 -3.97 14.93
C ALA A 11 0.65 -4.69 14.69
N GLN A 12 -0.24 -4.75 15.68
CA GLN A 12 -1.58 -5.31 15.51
C GLN A 12 -2.45 -4.47 14.58
N VAL A 13 -2.38 -3.14 14.69
CA VAL A 13 -3.09 -2.25 13.77
C VAL A 13 -2.59 -2.44 12.33
N ALA A 14 -1.27 -2.46 12.12
CA ALA A 14 -0.67 -2.68 10.82
C ALA A 14 -1.12 -4.03 10.23
N ARG A 15 -1.11 -5.10 11.04
CA ARG A 15 -1.61 -6.43 10.64
C ARG A 15 -3.08 -6.39 10.24
N GLY A 16 -3.93 -5.71 11.02
CA GLY A 16 -5.35 -5.55 10.73
C GLY A 16 -5.58 -4.84 9.39
N ILE A 17 -4.88 -3.73 9.16
CA ILE A 17 -4.93 -2.97 7.91
C ILE A 17 -4.49 -3.82 6.72
N ALA A 18 -3.39 -4.55 6.84
CA ALA A 18 -2.88 -5.42 5.77
C ALA A 18 -3.89 -6.50 5.38
N ASN A 19 -4.55 -7.11 6.37
CA ASN A 19 -5.58 -8.12 6.15
C ASN A 19 -6.84 -7.51 5.50
N PHE A 20 -7.25 -6.33 5.96
CA PHE A 20 -8.41 -5.63 5.40
C PHE A 20 -8.17 -5.26 3.93
N ALA A 21 -7.03 -4.65 3.61
CA ALA A 21 -6.65 -4.31 2.24
C ALA A 21 -6.59 -5.55 1.34
N LYS A 22 -6.08 -6.68 1.85
CA LYS A 22 -6.06 -7.96 1.12
C LYS A 22 -7.47 -8.47 0.81
N CYS A 23 -8.38 -8.40 1.78
CA CYS A 23 -9.77 -8.82 1.57
C CYS A 23 -10.48 -7.92 0.54
N GLU A 24 -10.30 -6.61 0.62
CA GLU A 24 -10.86 -5.68 -0.36
C GLU A 24 -10.31 -5.91 -1.77
N SER A 25 -9.00 -6.13 -1.92
CA SER A 25 -8.39 -6.45 -3.21
C SER A 25 -9.00 -7.73 -3.79
N ARG A 26 -9.16 -8.79 -2.99
CA ARG A 26 -9.79 -10.04 -3.43
C ARG A 26 -11.24 -9.85 -3.86
N ALA A 27 -12.03 -9.11 -3.09
CA ALA A 27 -13.43 -8.83 -3.42
C ALA A 27 -13.53 -8.03 -4.73
N SER A 28 -12.60 -7.10 -4.95
CA SER A 28 -12.55 -6.31 -6.18
C SER A 28 -12.19 -7.17 -7.40
N SER A 29 -11.19 -8.04 -7.28
CA SER A 29 -10.82 -9.00 -8.34
C SER A 29 -11.92 -10.01 -8.66
N GLN A 30 -12.81 -10.29 -7.71
CA GLN A 30 -14.00 -11.14 -7.92
C GLN A 30 -15.23 -10.36 -8.42
N GLY A 31 -15.13 -9.04 -8.59
CA GLY A 31 -16.24 -8.18 -8.99
C GLY A 31 -17.33 -8.01 -7.93
N THR A 32 -17.12 -8.48 -6.69
CA THR A 32 -18.09 -8.37 -5.59
C THR A 32 -17.96 -7.06 -4.82
N LYS A 33 -16.87 -6.33 -5.02
CA LYS A 33 -16.68 -4.97 -4.54
C LYS A 33 -16.30 -4.05 -5.70
N SER A 34 -16.91 -2.87 -5.74
CA SER A 34 -16.56 -1.77 -6.64
C SER A 34 -16.29 -0.52 -5.82
N GLY A 35 -15.50 0.40 -6.36
CA GLY A 35 -15.15 1.65 -5.71
C GLY A 35 -13.88 1.60 -4.86
N ARG A 36 -13.60 2.72 -4.19
CA ARG A 36 -12.37 2.93 -3.42
C ARG A 36 -12.32 2.02 -2.20
N SER A 37 -11.11 1.76 -1.72
CA SER A 37 -10.91 1.11 -0.42
C SER A 37 -11.51 1.96 0.70
N LEU A 38 -12.21 1.32 1.63
CA LEU A 38 -12.74 1.97 2.84
C LEU A 38 -11.60 2.53 3.70
N LEU A 39 -10.40 1.93 3.67
CA LEU A 39 -9.23 2.48 4.34
C LEU A 39 -8.85 3.85 3.79
N ILE A 40 -9.03 4.09 2.49
CA ILE A 40 -8.76 5.40 1.88
C ILE A 40 -9.91 6.36 2.19
N GLU A 41 -11.15 5.91 2.10
CA GLU A 41 -12.34 6.72 2.41
C GLU A 41 -12.36 7.20 3.87
N ASP A 42 -11.97 6.33 4.82
CA ASP A 42 -11.86 6.65 6.25
C ASP A 42 -10.58 7.42 6.61
N GLY A 43 -9.79 7.83 5.61
CA GLY A 43 -8.60 8.65 5.81
C GLY A 43 -7.43 7.92 6.48
N ALA A 44 -7.33 6.59 6.31
CA ALA A 44 -6.23 5.80 6.89
C ALA A 44 -4.92 5.95 6.09
N LEU A 45 -4.99 6.30 4.81
CA LEU A 45 -3.86 6.34 3.88
C LEU A 45 -2.65 7.19 4.36
N PRO A 46 -2.79 8.31 5.07
CA PRO A 46 -1.63 9.03 5.61
C PRO A 46 -0.79 8.21 6.62
N TRP A 47 -1.42 7.37 7.45
CA TRP A 47 -0.72 6.64 8.52
C TRP A 47 -0.13 5.31 8.05
N ILE A 48 -0.91 4.52 7.29
CA ILE A 48 -0.55 4.24 5.91
C ILE A 48 0.92 4.42 5.51
N VAL A 49 1.10 5.46 4.71
CA VAL A 49 2.37 5.93 4.16
C VAL A 49 3.39 6.25 5.25
N GLN A 50 2.99 6.91 6.34
CA GLN A 50 3.90 7.26 7.43
C GLN A 50 4.61 6.03 8.07
N ASN A 51 3.94 4.87 8.10
CA ASN A 51 4.51 3.66 8.70
C ASN A 51 5.12 2.70 7.68
N ALA A 52 5.20 3.08 6.40
CA ALA A 52 5.70 2.22 5.34
C ALA A 52 7.19 1.91 5.46
N ASN A 53 7.97 2.83 6.02
CA ASN A 53 9.38 2.63 6.35
C ASN A 53 9.64 2.61 7.87
N ASN A 54 8.71 2.03 8.64
CA ASN A 54 8.87 1.93 10.10
C ASN A 54 10.08 1.05 10.46
N GLU A 55 10.87 1.41 11.47
CA GLU A 55 12.04 0.63 11.91
C GLU A 55 11.66 -0.78 12.43
N ALA A 56 10.50 -0.90 13.06
CA ALA A 56 10.01 -2.18 13.56
C ALA A 56 9.58 -3.08 12.39
N SER A 57 10.37 -4.14 12.16
CA SER A 57 10.14 -5.12 11.09
C SER A 57 8.69 -5.67 10.99
N PRO A 58 7.99 -5.96 12.11
CA PRO A 58 6.59 -6.41 12.05
C PRO A 58 5.63 -5.34 11.50
N ILE A 59 5.80 -4.08 11.90
CA ILE A 59 4.96 -2.96 11.42
C ILE A 59 5.23 -2.75 9.94
N ARG A 60 6.51 -2.57 9.57
CA ARG A 60 6.96 -2.36 8.20
C ARG A 60 6.41 -3.42 7.26
N ARG A 61 6.57 -4.70 7.60
CA ARG A 61 6.05 -5.83 6.82
C ARG A 61 4.59 -5.65 6.42
N HIS A 62 3.76 -5.37 7.41
CA HIS A 62 2.31 -5.36 7.24
C HIS A 62 1.88 -4.12 6.46
N ILE A 63 2.54 -2.98 6.68
CA ILE A 63 2.27 -1.77 5.92
C ILE A 63 2.69 -1.91 4.46
N GLU A 64 3.85 -2.49 4.18
CA GLU A 64 4.29 -2.74 2.80
C GLU A 64 3.29 -3.65 2.07
N LEU A 65 2.80 -4.71 2.73
CA LEU A 65 1.73 -5.55 2.19
C LEU A 65 0.42 -4.78 1.99
N ALA A 66 0.03 -3.92 2.92
CA ALA A 66 -1.17 -3.12 2.81
C ALA A 66 -1.11 -2.20 1.58
N LEU A 67 0.02 -1.52 1.38
CA LEU A 67 0.24 -0.67 0.20
C LEU A 67 0.15 -1.47 -1.09
N CYS A 68 0.81 -2.62 -1.19
CA CYS A 68 0.72 -3.47 -2.37
C CYS A 68 -0.72 -3.92 -2.66
N HIS A 69 -1.49 -4.34 -1.65
CA HIS A 69 -2.88 -4.76 -1.85
C HIS A 69 -3.81 -3.59 -2.23
N LEU A 70 -3.64 -2.42 -1.60
CA LEU A 70 -4.42 -1.22 -1.97
C LEU A 70 -4.16 -0.82 -3.43
N ALA A 71 -2.90 -0.90 -3.85
CA ALA A 71 -2.45 -0.52 -5.19
C ALA A 71 -2.85 -1.50 -6.30
N GLN A 72 -3.24 -2.73 -5.96
CA GLN A 72 -3.78 -3.68 -6.94
C GLN A 72 -5.14 -3.25 -7.51
N HIS A 73 -5.86 -2.34 -6.84
CA HIS A 73 -7.14 -1.87 -7.31
C HIS A 73 -7.00 -0.49 -7.96
N GLU A 74 -7.17 -0.44 -9.29
CA GLU A 74 -6.87 0.74 -10.10
C GLU A 74 -7.58 2.02 -9.63
N VAL A 75 -8.80 1.92 -9.10
CA VAL A 75 -9.55 3.09 -8.63
C VAL A 75 -8.86 3.81 -7.46
N ASN A 76 -8.00 3.11 -6.71
CA ASN A 76 -7.25 3.68 -5.59
C ASN A 76 -6.02 4.47 -6.06
N ALA A 77 -5.56 4.28 -7.29
CA ALA A 77 -4.25 4.74 -7.73
C ALA A 77 -4.07 6.26 -7.61
N LYS A 78 -5.10 7.05 -7.95
CA LYS A 78 -5.06 8.52 -7.86
C LYS A 78 -4.93 9.02 -6.42
N ASP A 79 -5.65 8.42 -5.48
CA ASP A 79 -5.55 8.75 -4.06
C ASP A 79 -4.19 8.33 -3.50
N MET A 80 -3.70 7.16 -3.90
CA MET A 80 -2.39 6.68 -3.51
C MET A 80 -1.26 7.58 -4.00
N ILE A 81 -1.32 8.06 -5.25
CA ILE A 81 -0.37 9.05 -5.77
C ILE A 81 -0.45 10.34 -4.95
N SER A 82 -1.64 10.89 -4.80
CA SER A 82 -1.87 12.16 -4.10
C SER A 82 -1.48 12.09 -2.61
N GLY A 83 -1.62 10.91 -1.99
CA GLY A 83 -1.24 10.64 -0.61
C GLY A 83 0.23 10.26 -0.41
N GLY A 84 1.05 10.25 -1.46
CA GLY A 84 2.48 9.94 -1.38
C GLY A 84 2.84 8.45 -1.37
N ALA A 85 1.85 7.56 -1.48
CA ALA A 85 2.08 6.11 -1.47
C ALA A 85 2.85 5.59 -2.70
N LEU A 86 2.85 6.31 -3.83
CA LEU A 86 3.65 5.93 -5.00
C LEU A 86 5.14 5.84 -4.66
N TRP A 87 5.67 6.81 -3.91
CA TRP A 87 7.08 6.81 -3.51
C TRP A 87 7.44 5.64 -2.62
N GLU A 88 6.54 5.29 -1.68
CA GLU A 88 6.73 4.11 -0.85
C GLU A 88 6.65 2.82 -1.66
N LEU A 89 5.75 2.71 -2.64
CA LEU A 89 5.69 1.53 -3.53
C LEU A 89 6.97 1.37 -4.35
N VAL A 90 7.53 2.47 -4.86
CA VAL A 90 8.82 2.46 -5.58
C VAL A 90 9.97 2.05 -4.66
N ARG A 91 10.02 2.57 -3.43
CA ARG A 91 10.99 2.13 -2.43
C ARG A 91 10.84 0.64 -2.14
N ILE A 92 9.61 0.17 -1.92
CA ILE A 92 9.34 -1.24 -1.64
C ILE A 92 9.79 -2.13 -2.80
N SER A 93 9.53 -1.74 -4.05
CA SER A 93 9.90 -2.52 -5.23
C SER A 93 11.40 -2.65 -5.46
N ARG A 94 12.21 -1.78 -4.84
CA ARG A 94 13.68 -1.78 -4.95
C ARG A 94 14.38 -2.32 -3.70
N ASP A 95 13.91 -1.89 -2.53
CA ASP A 95 14.67 -1.99 -1.28
C ASP A 95 14.03 -2.93 -0.24
N CYS A 96 12.81 -3.43 -0.49
CA CYS A 96 12.17 -4.33 0.49
C CYS A 96 12.98 -5.62 0.65
N SER A 97 13.35 -5.91 1.91
CA SER A 97 14.14 -7.09 2.28
C SER A 97 13.41 -8.42 2.08
N ARG A 98 12.10 -8.38 1.79
CA ARG A 98 11.27 -9.56 1.54
C ARG A 98 10.95 -9.67 0.06
N GLU A 99 11.51 -10.70 -0.57
CA GLU A 99 11.41 -10.95 -2.03
C GLU A 99 9.97 -10.94 -2.56
N ASP A 100 9.08 -11.61 -1.84
CA ASP A 100 7.68 -11.76 -2.20
C ASP A 100 6.96 -10.41 -2.24
N ILE A 101 7.20 -9.56 -1.24
CA ILE A 101 6.64 -8.21 -1.16
C ILE A 101 7.25 -7.32 -2.23
N ARG A 102 8.57 -7.38 -2.42
CA ARG A 102 9.28 -6.59 -3.44
C ARG A 102 8.77 -6.90 -4.84
N THR A 103 8.67 -8.18 -5.17
CA THR A 103 8.10 -8.67 -6.44
C THR A 103 6.65 -8.23 -6.60
N LEU A 104 5.86 -8.26 -5.53
CA LEU A 104 4.47 -7.82 -5.56
C LEU A 104 4.37 -6.33 -5.89
N ALA A 105 5.16 -5.49 -5.23
CA ALA A 105 5.18 -4.04 -5.48
C ALA A 105 5.57 -3.71 -6.92
N HIS A 106 6.65 -4.33 -7.42
CA HIS A 106 7.10 -4.15 -8.80
C HIS A 106 6.02 -4.57 -9.81
N ARG A 107 5.35 -5.71 -9.60
CA ARG A 107 4.23 -6.13 -10.46
C ARG A 107 3.06 -5.15 -10.41
N THR A 108 2.70 -4.68 -9.22
CA THR A 108 1.58 -3.75 -9.04
C THR A 108 1.81 -2.40 -9.72
N LEU A 109 3.02 -1.84 -9.62
CA LEU A 109 3.40 -0.62 -10.33
C LEU A 109 3.32 -0.79 -11.85
N ASN A 110 3.69 -1.98 -12.35
CA ASN A 110 3.65 -2.30 -13.77
C ASN A 110 2.27 -2.75 -14.27
N SER A 111 1.33 -3.11 -13.41
CA SER A 111 -0.03 -3.50 -13.83
C SER A 111 -1.02 -2.35 -13.90
N SER A 112 -0.73 -1.22 -13.23
CA SER A 112 -1.61 -0.05 -13.17
C SER A 112 -1.25 1.00 -14.23
N PRO A 113 -2.15 1.31 -15.18
CA PRO A 113 -1.92 2.38 -16.15
C PRO A 113 -1.73 3.75 -15.48
N THR A 114 -2.43 4.02 -14.37
CA THR A 114 -2.30 5.27 -13.63
C THR A 114 -0.92 5.40 -12.98
N PHE A 115 -0.43 4.35 -12.31
CA PHE A 115 0.94 4.39 -11.76
C PHE A 115 2.00 4.50 -12.85
N GLN A 116 1.90 3.74 -13.94
CA GLN A 116 2.85 3.85 -15.06
C GLN A 116 2.90 5.25 -15.67
N THR A 117 1.73 5.89 -15.83
CA THR A 117 1.65 7.26 -16.36
C THR A 117 2.37 8.24 -15.44
N GLU A 118 2.15 8.12 -14.14
CA GLU A 118 2.79 8.99 -13.16
C GLU A 118 4.30 8.74 -13.03
N LEU A 119 4.74 7.48 -13.07
CA LEU A 119 6.16 7.11 -13.08
C LEU A 119 6.88 7.69 -14.29
N ARG A 120 6.28 7.62 -15.49
CA ARG A 120 6.83 8.26 -16.69
C ARG A 120 6.88 9.78 -16.57
N ARG A 121 5.83 10.40 -16.01
CA ARG A 121 5.80 11.85 -15.74
C ARG A 121 6.93 12.28 -14.82
N LEU A 122 7.24 11.46 -13.81
CA LEU A 122 8.28 11.71 -12.82
C LEU A 122 9.68 11.21 -13.24
N ARG A 123 9.79 10.50 -14.37
CA ARG A 123 11.03 9.87 -14.86
C ARG A 123 11.64 8.87 -13.86
N ILE A 124 10.79 8.04 -13.26
CA ILE A 124 11.18 6.99 -12.32
C ILE A 124 11.12 5.63 -13.02
N GLU A 125 12.22 4.89 -13.00
CA GLU A 125 12.30 3.52 -13.52
C GLU A 125 12.03 2.50 -12.39
N CYS A 126 11.15 1.52 -12.59
CA CYS A 126 10.77 0.56 -11.55
C CYS A 126 11.32 -0.84 -11.79
#